data_AF-A0A4Z0W6L7-F1
#
_entry.id   AF-A0A4Z0W6L7-F1
#
_cell.length_a   1.000
_cell.length_b   1.000
_cell.length_c   1.000
_cell.angle_alpha   90.00
_cell.angle_beta   90.00
_cell.angle_gamma   90.00
#
_symmetry.space_group_name_H-M   'P 1'
#
loop_
_entity.id
_entity.type
_entity.pdbx_description
1 polymer ?
#
loop_
_entity_poly.entity_id
_entity_poly.type
_entity_poly.pdbx_seq_one_letter_code
_entity_poly.pdbx_strand_id
1 'polypeptide(L)' 'MQFTLPGNTTERIVAGWKYIYGRWFAETGYEHGDSDDFDHFDERFHGPGGPVSEIYISIK' A
#
# COMPACT_ATOMS: atom_id res chain seq x y z
N MET A 1 7.73 -2.17 -5.23
CA MET A 1 6.39 -2.46 -5.78
C MET A 1 5.40 -1.45 -5.24
N GLN A 2 4.43 -1.02 -6.06
CA GLN A 2 3.42 -0.03 -5.69
C GLN A 2 2.05 -0.71 -5.56
N PHE A 3 1.33 -0.42 -4.48
CA PHE A 3 -0.04 -0.84 -4.24
C PHE A 3 -0.95 0.38 -4.19
N THR A 4 -2.00 0.38 -5.01
CA THR A 4 -3.02 1.44 -5.00
C THR A 4 -4.20 1.00 -4.14
N LEU A 5 -4.51 1.79 -3.11
CA LEU A 5 -5.60 1.52 -2.18
C LEU A 5 -6.77 2.49 -2.41
N PRO A 6 -8.01 1.99 -2.59
CA PRO A 6 -9.17 2.86 -2.60
C PRO A 6 -9.48 3.37 -1.19
N GLY A 7 -9.62 4.69 -1.08
CA GLY A 7 -9.91 5.41 0.15
C GLY A 7 -8.69 6.09 0.77
N ASN A 8 -8.97 7.03 1.69
CA ASN A 8 -8.00 7.83 2.44
C ASN A 8 -8.21 7.75 3.97
N THR A 9 -8.97 6.76 4.44
CA THR A 9 -9.18 6.59 5.89
C THR A 9 -8.09 5.71 6.49
N THR A 10 -7.81 5.91 7.78
CA THR A 10 -6.85 5.09 8.52
C THR A 10 -7.16 3.59 8.40
N GLU A 11 -8.45 3.22 8.42
CA GLU A 11 -8.87 1.82 8.30
C GLU A 11 -8.49 1.23 6.94
N ARG A 12 -8.62 2.00 5.86
CA ARG A 12 -8.26 1.56 4.50
C ARG A 12 -6.76 1.38 4.35
N ILE A 13 -5.98 2.32 4.86
CA ILE A 13 -4.51 2.28 4.80
C ILE A 13 -3.98 1.09 5.60
N VAL A 14 -4.42 0.93 6.85
CA VAL A 14 -4.03 -0.19 7.72
C VAL A 14 -4.45 -1.54 7.13
N ALA A 15 -5.62 -1.62 6.50
CA ALA A 15 -6.05 -2.83 5.81
C ALA A 15 -5.14 -3.19 4.64
N GLY A 16 -4.64 -2.19 3.89
CA GLY A 16 -3.67 -2.39 2.81
C GLY A 16 -2.37 -3.03 3.31
N TRP A 17 -1.76 -2.45 4.35
CA TRP A 17 -0.56 -3.01 4.98
C TRP A 17 -0.76 -4.45 5.46
N LYS A 18 -1.88 -4.72 6.16
CA LYS A 18 -2.23 -6.07 6.62
C LYS A 18 -2.40 -7.06 5.48
N TYR A 19 -2.98 -6.65 4.36
CA TYR A 19 -3.12 -7.50 3.19
C TYR A 19 -1.76 -7.83 2.57
N ILE A 20 -0.91 -6.82 2.37
CA ILE A 20 0.42 -6.97 1.75
C ILE A 20 1.25 -7.99 2.54
N TYR A 21 1.42 -7.73 3.84
CA TYR A 21 2.28 -8.53 4.71
C TYR A 21 1.63 -9.83 5.20
N GLY A 22 0.33 -9.82 5.44
CA GLY A 22 -0.38 -10.98 5.98
C GLY A 22 -0.79 -12.00 4.93
N ARG A 23 -0.80 -11.63 3.65
CA ARG A 23 -1.32 -12.50 2.59
C ARG A 23 -0.53 -12.42 1.29
N TRP A 24 -0.37 -11.23 0.72
CA TRP A 24 0.15 -11.07 -0.64
C TRP A 24 1.58 -11.60 -0.79
N PHE A 25 2.49 -11.32 0.14
CA PHE A 25 3.85 -11.85 0.11
C PHE A 25 3.86 -13.39 0.10
N ALA A 26 3.08 -14.02 0.99
CA ALA A 26 2.99 -15.47 1.10
C ALA A 26 2.40 -16.13 -0.16
N GLU A 27 1.45 -15.48 -0.83
CA GLU A 27 0.78 -16.01 -2.02
C GLU A 27 1.59 -15.83 -3.31
N THR A 28 2.51 -14.85 -3.37
CA THR A 28 3.20 -14.49 -4.60
C THR A 28 4.65 -14.98 -4.68
N GLY A 29 5.28 -15.26 -3.54
CA GLY A 29 6.68 -15.70 -3.49
C GLY A 29 7.69 -14.59 -3.75
N TYR A 30 7.27 -13.32 -3.81
CA TYR A 30 8.21 -12.19 -3.75
C TYR A 30 8.91 -12.15 -2.40
N GLU A 31 10.18 -11.73 -2.38
CA GLU A 31 10.94 -11.49 -1.16
C GLU A 31 10.93 -9.99 -0.83
N HIS A 32 10.79 -9.65 0.46
CA HIS A 32 10.95 -8.27 0.91
C HIS A 32 12.41 -7.83 0.74
N GLY A 33 12.63 -6.62 0.23
CA GLY A 33 13.97 -6.06 0.00
C GLY A 33 14.42 -5.16 1.16
N ASP A 34 15.70 -4.81 1.20
CA ASP A 34 16.31 -4.12 2.37
C ASP A 34 16.01 -2.61 2.51
N SER A 35 15.22 -2.02 1.60
CA SER A 35 14.84 -0.60 1.68
C SER A 35 13.54 -0.39 2.46
N ASP A 36 13.34 0.85 2.93
CA ASP A 36 12.13 1.23 3.66
C ASP A 36 10.88 1.15 2.79
N ASP A 37 9.79 0.69 3.40
CA ASP A 37 8.45 0.78 2.85
C ASP A 37 7.76 2.04 3.38
N PHE A 38 6.90 2.65 2.57
CA PHE A 38 6.23 3.88 2.96
C PHE A 38 4.87 4.06 2.29
N ASP A 39 3.99 4.75 3.01
CA ASP A 39 2.79 5.33 2.41
C ASP A 39 3.16 6.55 1.56
N HIS A 40 2.51 6.70 0.41
CA HIS A 40 2.62 7.87 -0.43
C HIS A 40 1.23 8.48 -0.65
N PHE A 41 1.11 9.76 -0.27
CA PHE A 41 -0.12 10.53 -0.39
C PHE A 41 0.14 11.70 -1.34
N ASP A 42 -0.55 11.70 -2.48
CA ASP A 42 -0.53 12.80 -3.43
C ASP A 42 -1.90 13.52 -3.46
N GLU A 43 -2.13 14.37 -4.45
CA GLU A 43 -3.38 15.13 -4.60
C GLU A 43 -4.64 14.24 -4.66
N ARG A 44 -4.51 12.98 -5.11
CA ARG A 44 -5.63 12.03 -5.17
C ARG A 44 -6.09 11.60 -3.78
N PHE A 45 -5.24 11.71 -2.75
CA PHE A 45 -5.62 11.38 -1.37
C PHE A 45 -6.75 12.26 -0.83
N HIS A 46 -6.85 13.51 -1.29
CA HIS A 46 -7.94 14.43 -0.95
C HIS A 46 -8.94 14.64 -2.10
N GLY A 47 -8.82 13.85 -3.17
CA GLY A 47 -9.62 14.02 -4.38
C GLY A 47 -11.12 13.79 -4.13
N PRO A 48 -12.02 14.62 -4.70
CA PRO A 48 -13.46 14.48 -4.54
C PRO A 48 -14.04 13.27 -5.29
N GLY A 49 -13.28 12.67 -6.20
CA GLY A 49 -13.71 11.60 -7.12
C GLY A 49 -13.34 10.19 -6.67
N GLY A 50 -13.35 9.93 -5.36
CA GLY A 50 -12.89 8.65 -4.81
C GLY A 50 -11.41 8.74 -4.44
N PRO A 51 -11.10 9.08 -3.17
CA PRO A 51 -9.73 9.29 -2.76
C PRO A 51 -8.92 8.00 -2.81
N VAL A 52 -7.61 8.13 -3.02
CA VAL A 52 -6.68 7.01 -3.21
C VAL A 52 -5.44 7.21 -2.34
N SER A 53 -4.95 6.11 -1.77
CA SER A 53 -3.65 6.06 -1.08
C SER A 53 -2.72 5.10 -1.80
N GLU A 54 -1.41 5.28 -1.67
CA GLU A 54 -0.43 4.34 -2.22
C GLU A 54 0.48 3.81 -1.12
N ILE A 55 0.89 2.54 -1.26
CA ILE A 55 1.94 1.93 -0.45
C ILE A 55 3.05 1.48 -1.39
N TYR A 56 4.28 1.89 -1.09
CA TYR A 56 5.49 1.43 -1.76
C TYR A 56 6.19 0.41 -0.86
N ILE A 57 6.37 -0.79 -1.42
CA ILE A 57 6.99 -1.94 -0.76
C ILE A 57 8.31 -2.27 -1.45
N SER A 58 9.39 -2.36 -0.71
CA SER A 58 10.69 -2.83 -1.16
C SER A 58 10.62 -4.33 -1.50
N ILE A 59 11.11 -4.69 -2.68
CA ILE A 59 11.14 -6.08 -3.18
C ILE A 59 12.56 -6.39 -3.67
N LYS A 60 13.02 -7.62 -3.43
CA LYS A 60 14.32 -8.14 -3.88
C LYS A 60 14.25 -8.85 -5.23
#